data_AF-A0A9W9RH25-F1
#
_entry.id   AF-A0A9W9RH25-F1
#
_cell.length_a   1.000
_cell.length_b   1.000
_cell.length_c   1.000
_cell.angle_alpha   90.00
_cell.angle_beta   90.00
_cell.angle_gamma   90.00
#
_symmetry.space_group_name_H-M   'P 1'
#
loop_
_entity.id
_entity.type
_entity.pdbx_description
1 polymer ?
#
loop_
_entity_poly.entity_id
_entity_poly.type
_entity_poly.pdbx_seq_one_letter_code
_entity_poly.pdbx_strand_id
1 'polypeptide(L)'
;MTDDGKQYEVGIIAVATGFDASTGGLSRLGIKDANGVDLSEHWKNGISTHLGMMIPGFPNMFMPYGIQCPAPFTNGPVFIEHQADFVRDLVQKMQSESIHSIDPRPDAADAWKAEVKSVGDKTLFSQAKSWYNGANIPGKTVEMLYYLGGVVRWREKCVEALGPKFGESFACH
;
A
#
# COMPACT_ATOMS: atom_id res chain seq x y z
N MET A 1 -5.17 -9.23 -35.46
CA MET A 1 -6.55 -9.36 -35.96
C MET A 1 -7.46 -8.84 -34.88
N THR A 2 -8.32 -7.88 -35.19
CA THR A 2 -9.31 -7.32 -34.25
C THR A 2 -10.51 -8.25 -34.11
N ASP A 3 -11.39 -7.97 -33.14
CA ASP A 3 -12.59 -8.78 -32.85
C ASP A 3 -13.58 -8.86 -34.03
N ASP A 4 -13.50 -7.92 -34.99
CA ASP A 4 -14.26 -7.92 -36.25
C ASP A 4 -13.50 -8.59 -37.42
N GLY A 5 -12.39 -9.28 -37.15
CA GLY A 5 -11.61 -10.03 -38.14
C GLY A 5 -10.65 -9.19 -38.99
N LYS A 6 -10.59 -7.87 -38.80
CA LYS A 6 -9.68 -7.00 -39.59
C LYS A 6 -8.22 -7.17 -39.16
N GLN A 7 -7.33 -6.99 -40.13
CA GLN A 7 -5.89 -6.97 -39.92
C GLN A 7 -5.33 -5.64 -40.41
N TYR A 8 -4.40 -5.09 -39.63
CA TYR A 8 -3.74 -3.83 -39.94
C TYR A 8 -2.25 -4.12 -40.10
N GLU A 9 -1.73 -3.89 -41.30
CA GLU A 9 -0.30 -3.98 -41.55
C GLU A 9 0.39 -2.73 -41.03
N VAL A 10 1.41 -2.91 -40.19
CA VAL A 10 2.14 -1.83 -39.53
C VAL A 10 3.63 -2.16 -39.50
N GLY A 11 4.47 -1.13 -39.62
CA GLY A 11 5.93 -1.31 -39.54
C GLY A 11 6.45 -1.42 -38.11
N ILE A 12 5.76 -0.83 -37.13
CA ILE A 12 6.16 -0.79 -35.72
C ILE A 12 4.91 -0.89 -34.84
N ILE A 13 5.00 -1.64 -33.74
CA ILE A 13 3.98 -1.72 -32.69
C ILE A 13 4.61 -1.24 -31.37
N ALA A 14 3.98 -0.25 -30.73
CA ALA A 14 4.29 0.15 -29.37
C ALA A 14 3.17 -0.32 -28.43
N VAL A 15 3.50 -1.22 -27.50
CA VAL A 15 2.54 -1.76 -26.53
C VAL A 15 2.52 -0.88 -25.29
N ALA A 16 1.45 -0.09 -25.12
CA ALA A 16 1.26 0.86 -24.02
C ALA A 16 0.11 0.43 -23.08
N THR A 17 0.14 -0.83 -22.63
CA THR A 17 -0.93 -1.45 -21.81
C THR A 17 -0.96 -0.99 -20.35
N GLY A 18 -0.04 -0.12 -19.94
CA GLY A 18 0.07 0.37 -18.57
C GLY A 18 0.78 -0.60 -17.63
N PHE A 19 0.39 -0.61 -16.35
CA PHE A 19 1.05 -1.37 -15.30
C PHE A 19 0.05 -2.16 -14.44
N ASP A 20 0.49 -3.30 -13.93
CA ASP A 20 -0.14 -3.93 -12.77
C ASP A 20 0.32 -3.19 -11.50
N ALA A 21 -0.49 -2.20 -11.10
CA ALA A 21 -0.08 -1.19 -10.13
C ALA A 21 0.14 -1.78 -8.73
N SER A 22 1.37 -1.57 -8.22
CA SER A 22 1.87 -1.75 -6.85
C SER A 22 1.77 -3.15 -6.20
N THR A 23 0.73 -3.94 -6.45
CA THR A 23 0.58 -5.29 -5.89
C THR A 23 1.31 -6.37 -6.69
N GLY A 24 1.37 -6.22 -8.03
CA GLY A 24 1.98 -7.22 -8.91
C GLY A 24 3.49 -7.38 -8.71
N GLY A 25 4.21 -6.27 -8.56
CA GLY A 25 5.66 -6.30 -8.33
C GLY A 25 6.03 -6.95 -7.01
N LEU A 26 5.41 -6.50 -5.91
CA LEU A 26 5.66 -7.01 -4.56
C LEU A 26 5.34 -8.51 -4.43
N SER A 27 4.23 -8.96 -5.02
CA SER A 27 3.81 -10.36 -4.96
C SER A 27 4.76 -11.34 -5.66
N ARG A 28 5.64 -10.87 -6.54
CA ARG A 28 6.61 -11.70 -7.29
C ARG A 28 7.98 -11.82 -6.63
N LEU A 29 8.21 -11.13 -5.52
CA LEU A 29 9.51 -11.11 -4.85
C LEU A 29 9.73 -12.32 -3.93
N GLY A 30 8.72 -13.17 -3.71
CA GLY A 30 8.81 -14.32 -2.80
C GLY A 30 8.96 -13.90 -1.33
N ILE A 31 8.40 -12.74 -0.98
CA ILE A 31 8.40 -12.22 0.40
C ILE A 31 7.44 -13.07 1.23
N LYS A 32 7.91 -13.49 2.41
CA LYS A 32 7.16 -14.31 3.35
C LYS A 32 7.00 -13.62 4.69
N ASP A 33 5.86 -13.87 5.32
CA ASP A 33 5.57 -13.42 6.68
C ASP A 33 6.39 -14.24 7.70
N ALA A 34 6.29 -13.90 8.98
CA ALA A 34 6.99 -14.59 10.07
C ALA A 34 6.61 -16.08 10.21
N ASN A 35 5.51 -16.51 9.60
CA ASN A 35 5.02 -17.89 9.59
C ASN A 35 5.35 -18.63 8.28
N GLY A 36 6.05 -17.99 7.34
CA GLY A 36 6.43 -18.55 6.04
C GLY A 36 5.35 -18.47 4.95
N VAL A 37 4.28 -17.70 5.17
CA VAL A 37 3.20 -17.46 4.21
C VAL A 37 3.62 -16.38 3.20
N ASP A 38 3.47 -16.67 1.91
CA ASP A 38 3.80 -15.72 0.85
C ASP A 38 2.88 -14.48 0.86
N LEU A 39 3.44 -13.31 0.56
CA LEU A 39 2.69 -12.05 0.44
C LEU A 39 1.53 -12.14 -0.56
N SER A 40 1.72 -12.89 -1.66
CA SER A 40 0.65 -13.12 -2.64
C SER A 40 -0.55 -13.86 -2.04
N GLU A 41 -0.31 -14.79 -1.11
CA GLU A 41 -1.37 -15.49 -0.39
C GLU A 41 -2.03 -14.59 0.65
N HIS A 42 -1.26 -13.73 1.31
CA HIS A 42 -1.77 -12.76 2.28
C HIS A 42 -2.77 -11.79 1.62
N TRP A 43 -2.48 -11.32 0.41
CA TRP A 43 -3.31 -10.35 -0.31
C TRP A 43 -4.33 -10.94 -1.29
N LYS A 44 -4.49 -12.26 -1.36
CA LYS A 44 -5.40 -12.90 -2.34
C LYS A 44 -6.86 -12.45 -2.21
N ASN A 45 -7.28 -12.11 -1.00
CA ASN A 45 -8.64 -11.65 -0.69
C ASN A 45 -8.72 -10.14 -0.47
N GLY A 46 -7.69 -9.41 -0.91
CA GLY A 46 -7.57 -7.98 -0.76
C GLY A 46 -6.41 -7.56 0.13
N ILE A 47 -6.03 -6.30 -0.03
CA ILE A 47 -4.83 -5.73 0.58
C ILE A 47 -5.11 -5.23 2.00
N SER A 48 -4.14 -5.37 2.89
CA SER A 48 -4.17 -4.76 4.21
C SER A 48 -2.78 -4.30 4.60
N THR A 49 -2.68 -3.06 5.06
CA THR A 49 -1.44 -2.43 5.50
C THR A 49 -1.75 -1.50 6.68
N HIS A 50 -0.73 -1.17 7.46
CA HIS A 50 -0.78 -0.04 8.36
C HIS A 50 -0.04 1.15 7.75
N LEU A 51 -0.72 2.31 7.70
CA LEU A 51 -0.23 3.58 7.15
C LEU A 51 0.24 3.53 5.67
N GLY A 52 -0.05 2.43 4.97
CA GLY A 52 0.46 2.18 3.63
C GLY A 52 1.97 1.95 3.54
N MET A 53 2.61 1.54 4.65
CA MET A 53 4.05 1.28 4.71
C MET A 53 4.40 -0.09 5.29
N MET A 54 3.56 -0.67 6.14
CA MET A 54 3.86 -1.93 6.85
C MET A 54 2.71 -2.91 6.69
N ILE A 55 2.99 -4.21 6.78
CA ILE A 55 1.99 -5.29 6.63
C ILE A 55 2.02 -6.16 7.88
N PRO A 56 0.86 -6.43 8.53
CA PRO A 56 0.81 -7.34 9.66
C PRO A 56 1.36 -8.73 9.31
N GLY A 57 2.23 -9.26 10.16
CA GLY A 57 2.94 -10.52 9.98
C GLY A 57 4.30 -10.38 9.30
N PHE A 58 4.66 -9.19 8.82
CA PHE A 58 5.96 -8.92 8.18
C PHE A 58 6.79 -7.95 9.05
N PRO A 59 7.34 -8.43 10.18
CA PRO A 59 8.05 -7.59 11.12
C PRO A 59 9.24 -6.89 10.48
N ASN A 60 9.48 -5.64 10.86
CA ASN A 60 10.58 -4.80 10.37
C ASN A 60 10.62 -4.58 8.84
N MET A 61 9.52 -4.89 8.13
CA MET A 61 9.41 -4.65 6.69
C MET A 61 8.70 -3.32 6.40
N PHE A 62 9.30 -2.52 5.51
CA PHE A 62 8.75 -1.24 5.06
C PHE A 62 8.61 -1.18 3.54
N MET A 63 7.52 -0.59 3.07
CA MET A 63 7.18 -0.43 1.66
C MET A 63 6.95 1.05 1.33
N PRO A 64 8.01 1.84 1.09
CA PRO A 64 7.85 3.22 0.65
C PRO A 64 7.17 3.27 -0.73
N TYR A 65 6.39 4.32 -0.96
CA TYR A 65 5.64 4.57 -2.18
C TYR A 65 4.76 3.37 -2.63
N GLY A 66 4.22 2.65 -1.65
CA GLY A 66 3.39 1.46 -1.84
C GLY A 66 1.90 1.74 -2.00
N ILE A 67 1.09 0.78 -1.53
CA ILE A 67 -0.38 0.85 -1.51
C ILE A 67 -0.90 1.44 -0.19
N GLN A 68 -2.15 1.87 -0.17
CA GLN A 68 -2.86 2.46 0.97
C GLN A 68 -2.16 3.68 1.60
N CYS A 69 -1.27 4.33 0.86
CA CYS A 69 -0.74 5.65 1.15
C CYS A 69 -1.11 6.62 0.01
N PRO A 70 -0.89 7.94 0.15
CA PRO A 70 -1.19 8.92 -0.89
C PRO A 70 -0.51 8.66 -2.26
N ALA A 71 0.74 8.21 -2.25
CA ALA A 71 1.59 7.84 -3.39
C ALA A 71 1.24 8.54 -4.73
N PRO A 72 0.53 7.93 -5.70
CA PRO A 72 0.36 8.51 -7.03
C PRO A 72 -0.49 9.77 -7.08
N PHE A 73 -1.17 10.11 -5.98
CA PHE A 73 -1.97 11.33 -5.84
C PHE A 73 -1.18 12.48 -5.19
N THR A 74 0.15 12.41 -5.24
CA THR A 74 1.07 13.38 -4.65
C THR A 74 2.26 13.67 -5.56
N ASN A 75 3.09 14.64 -5.17
CA ASN A 75 4.43 14.75 -5.71
C ASN A 75 5.31 13.65 -5.12
N GLY A 76 5.68 12.65 -5.94
CA GLY A 76 6.35 11.43 -5.50
C GLY A 76 7.59 11.66 -4.63
N PRO A 77 8.62 12.38 -5.09
CA PRO A 77 9.80 12.68 -4.29
C PRO A 77 9.50 13.30 -2.92
N VAL A 78 8.63 14.31 -2.86
CA VAL A 78 8.25 14.99 -1.61
C VAL A 78 7.54 14.02 -0.65
N PHE A 79 6.66 13.18 -1.19
CA PHE A 79 5.96 12.19 -0.38
C PHE A 79 6.90 11.09 0.14
N ILE A 80 7.85 10.65 -0.68
CA ILE A 80 8.88 9.67 -0.28
C ILE A 80 9.75 10.22 0.86
N GLU A 81 10.12 11.50 0.83
CA GLU A 81 10.85 12.13 1.94
C GLU A 81 10.08 12.04 3.26
N HIS A 82 8.76 12.28 3.25
CA HIS A 82 7.93 12.10 4.45
C HIS A 82 7.86 10.65 4.95
N GLN A 83 7.86 9.67 4.05
CA GLN A 83 7.93 8.26 4.44
C GLN A 83 9.31 7.89 5.01
N ALA A 84 10.38 8.42 4.42
CA ALA A 84 11.73 8.23 4.93
C ALA A 84 11.90 8.84 6.32
N ASP A 85 11.35 10.04 6.56
CA ASP A 85 11.31 10.67 7.89
C ASP A 85 10.61 9.78 8.91
N PHE A 86 9.43 9.26 8.58
CA PHE A 86 8.70 8.36 9.48
C PHE A 86 9.49 7.10 9.81
N VAL A 87 10.07 6.44 8.80
CA VAL A 87 10.87 5.21 9.01
C VAL A 87 12.10 5.51 9.86
N ARG A 88 12.78 6.64 9.62
CA ARG A 88 13.90 7.09 10.46
C ARG A 88 13.47 7.25 11.91
N ASP A 89 12.39 7.98 12.16
CA ASP A 89 11.93 8.28 13.52
C ASP A 89 11.47 7.01 14.25
N LEU A 90 10.83 6.09 13.54
CA LEU A 90 10.43 4.77 14.06
C LEU A 90 11.65 3.93 14.46
N VAL A 91 12.67 3.84 13.58
CA VAL A 91 13.91 3.10 13.87
C VAL A 91 14.67 3.73 15.03
N GLN A 92 14.73 5.06 15.12
CA GLN A 92 15.34 5.76 16.25
C GLN A 92 14.62 5.42 17.56
N LYS A 93 13.28 5.42 17.57
CA LYS A 93 12.49 5.02 18.72
C LYS A 93 12.80 3.58 19.13
N MET A 94 12.81 2.64 18.16
CA MET A 94 13.16 1.23 18.42
C MET A 94 14.53 1.10 19.09
N GLN A 95 15.54 1.82 18.59
CA GLN A 95 16.88 1.82 19.17
C GLN A 95 16.89 2.39 20.60
N SER A 96 16.21 3.51 20.83
CA SER A 96 16.17 4.16 22.14
C SER A 96 15.45 3.33 23.21
N GLU A 97 14.49 2.50 22.80
CA GLU A 97 13.66 1.68 23.68
C GLU A 97 14.08 0.21 23.68
N SER A 98 15.20 -0.14 23.03
CA SER A 98 15.71 -1.51 22.91
C SER A 98 14.69 -2.51 22.31
N ILE A 99 13.86 -2.04 21.38
CA ILE A 99 12.89 -2.85 20.64
C ILE A 99 13.62 -3.49 19.45
N HIS A 100 13.59 -4.82 19.35
CA HIS A 100 14.32 -5.55 18.30
C HIS A 100 13.44 -5.78 17.07
N SER A 101 12.14 -5.93 17.28
CA SER A 101 11.18 -6.14 16.21
C SER A 101 9.88 -5.41 16.48
N ILE A 102 9.34 -4.82 15.41
CA ILE A 102 7.99 -4.26 15.39
C ILE A 102 7.18 -4.88 14.26
N ASP A 103 5.93 -5.17 14.54
CA ASP A 103 4.94 -5.62 13.56
C ASP A 103 3.66 -4.79 13.75
N PRO A 104 3.09 -4.18 12.70
CA PRO A 104 1.81 -3.50 12.84
C PRO A 104 0.74 -4.48 13.32
N ARG A 105 -0.05 -4.04 14.29
CA ARG A 105 -1.12 -4.88 14.81
C ARG A 105 -2.20 -5.08 13.74
N PRO A 106 -2.84 -6.27 13.65
CA PRO A 106 -3.90 -6.52 12.68
C PRO A 106 -5.08 -5.55 12.80
N ASP A 107 -5.49 -5.20 14.02
CA ASP A 107 -6.56 -4.23 14.28
C ASP A 107 -6.20 -2.81 13.79
N ALA A 108 -4.94 -2.40 13.93
CA ALA A 108 -4.44 -1.13 13.42
C ALA A 108 -4.39 -1.08 11.88
N ALA A 109 -4.12 -2.21 11.22
CA ALA A 109 -4.17 -2.32 9.76
C ALA A 109 -5.62 -2.34 9.24
N ASP A 110 -6.52 -3.05 9.92
CA ASP A 110 -7.94 -3.08 9.57
C ASP A 110 -8.59 -1.70 9.73
N ALA A 111 -8.27 -0.98 10.82
CA ALA A 111 -8.69 0.40 11.02
C ALA A 111 -8.17 1.33 9.91
N TRP A 112 -6.92 1.15 9.50
CA TRP A 112 -6.34 1.91 8.39
C TRP A 112 -7.03 1.61 7.06
N LYS A 113 -7.28 0.33 6.76
CA LYS A 113 -8.01 -0.09 5.56
C LYS A 113 -9.43 0.51 5.53
N ALA A 114 -10.13 0.50 6.66
CA ALA A 114 -11.46 1.10 6.79
C ALA A 114 -11.43 2.62 6.56
N GLU A 115 -10.42 3.32 7.09
CA GLU A 115 -10.20 4.74 6.85
C GLU A 115 -9.95 5.05 5.37
N VAL A 116 -9.05 4.30 4.71
CA VAL A 116 -8.77 4.44 3.27
C VAL A 116 -10.04 4.28 2.44
N LYS A 117 -10.83 3.23 2.73
CA LYS A 117 -12.10 2.98 2.07
C LYS A 117 -13.09 4.12 2.31
N SER A 118 -13.29 4.51 3.57
CA SER A 118 -14.22 5.57 3.98
C SER A 118 -13.92 6.92 3.30
N VAL A 119 -12.65 7.28 3.19
CA VAL A 119 -12.24 8.48 2.47
C VAL A 119 -12.45 8.33 0.98
N GLY A 120 -12.08 7.19 0.39
CA GLY A 120 -12.28 6.93 -1.03
C GLY A 120 -13.75 6.97 -1.47
N ASP A 121 -14.65 6.39 -0.67
CA ASP A 121 -16.08 6.34 -0.91
C ASP A 121 -16.74 7.74 -0.92
N LYS A 122 -16.11 8.73 -0.26
CA LYS A 122 -16.55 10.14 -0.26
C LYS A 122 -16.12 10.91 -1.52
N THR A 123 -15.46 10.25 -2.46
CA THR A 123 -14.97 10.85 -3.70
C THR A 123 -15.53 10.14 -4.93
N LEU A 124 -15.39 10.77 -6.10
CA LEU A 124 -15.75 10.16 -7.38
C LEU A 124 -14.81 9.00 -7.79
N PHE A 125 -13.64 8.86 -7.17
CA PHE A 125 -12.70 7.77 -7.48
C PHE A 125 -13.32 6.39 -7.24
N SER A 126 -14.18 6.26 -6.23
CA SER A 126 -14.89 5.01 -5.94
C SER A 126 -15.85 4.57 -7.05
N GLN A 127 -16.27 5.48 -7.94
CA GLN A 127 -17.27 5.21 -8.99
C GLN A 127 -16.65 4.77 -10.32
N ALA A 128 -15.34 4.96 -10.50
CA ALA A 128 -14.65 4.63 -11.74
C ALA A 128 -13.99 3.25 -11.68
N LYS A 129 -13.90 2.55 -12.82
CA LYS A 129 -13.06 1.36 -12.95
C LYS A 129 -11.68 1.78 -13.44
N SER A 130 -10.66 1.63 -12.60
CA SER A 130 -9.32 2.13 -12.91
C SER A 130 -8.21 1.26 -12.31
N TRP A 131 -6.97 1.61 -12.61
CA TRP A 131 -5.79 0.94 -12.05
C TRP A 131 -5.65 1.19 -10.54
N TYR A 132 -6.10 2.35 -10.04
CA TYR A 132 -6.03 2.70 -8.61
C TYR A 132 -7.03 1.95 -7.73
N ASN A 133 -7.90 1.13 -8.32
CA ASN A 133 -8.74 0.19 -7.59
C ASN A 133 -8.65 -1.25 -8.08
N GLY A 134 -7.61 -1.58 -8.87
CA GLY A 134 -7.36 -2.93 -9.36
C GLY A 134 -8.32 -3.44 -10.44
N ALA A 135 -9.31 -2.64 -10.86
CA ALA A 135 -10.31 -3.05 -11.85
C ALA A 135 -9.75 -3.29 -13.26
N ASN A 136 -8.50 -2.89 -13.52
CA ASN A 136 -7.80 -3.15 -14.78
C ASN A 136 -7.16 -4.55 -14.87
N ILE A 137 -7.13 -5.32 -13.77
CA ILE A 137 -6.56 -6.68 -13.75
C ILE A 137 -7.67 -7.71 -13.51
N PRO A 138 -7.92 -8.63 -14.47
CA PRO A 138 -8.88 -9.71 -14.28
C PRO A 138 -8.57 -10.58 -13.06
N GLY A 139 -9.60 -10.89 -12.27
CA GLY A 139 -9.49 -11.77 -11.10
C GLY A 139 -8.99 -11.11 -9.82
N LYS A 140 -8.61 -9.82 -9.84
CA LYS A 140 -8.26 -9.09 -8.61
C LYS A 140 -9.48 -8.53 -7.89
N THR A 141 -9.39 -8.49 -6.57
CA THR A 141 -10.34 -7.75 -5.72
C THR A 141 -10.32 -6.27 -6.11
N VAL A 142 -11.51 -5.72 -6.37
CA VAL A 142 -11.67 -4.29 -6.67
C VAL A 142 -11.86 -3.54 -5.36
N GLU A 143 -10.84 -2.79 -4.94
CA GLU A 143 -10.85 -1.97 -3.73
C GLU A 143 -9.91 -0.77 -3.88
N MET A 144 -10.14 0.30 -3.13
CA MET A 144 -9.27 1.49 -3.19
C MET A 144 -7.83 1.17 -2.75
N LEU A 145 -6.88 1.28 -3.68
CA LEU A 145 -5.48 0.94 -3.45
C LEU A 145 -4.66 2.09 -2.87
N TYR A 146 -5.18 3.31 -2.78
CA TYR A 146 -4.43 4.48 -2.31
C TYR A 146 -5.28 5.37 -1.39
N TYR A 147 -4.60 6.07 -0.49
CA TYR A 147 -5.24 6.94 0.49
C TYR A 147 -5.49 8.33 -0.10
N LEU A 148 -6.77 8.70 -0.22
CA LEU A 148 -7.18 9.99 -0.81
C LEU A 148 -7.37 11.11 0.20
N GLY A 149 -6.98 10.92 1.47
CA GLY A 149 -7.14 11.93 2.52
C GLY A 149 -6.06 13.01 2.54
N GLY A 150 -5.13 12.98 1.59
CA GLY A 150 -4.04 13.94 1.46
C GLY A 150 -2.85 13.67 2.40
N VAL A 151 -1.72 14.29 2.08
CA VAL A 151 -0.44 14.09 2.80
C VAL A 151 -0.51 14.62 4.23
N VAL A 152 -1.15 15.75 4.48
CA VAL A 152 -1.23 16.36 5.82
C VAL A 152 -1.87 15.40 6.81
N ARG A 153 -3.06 14.89 6.48
CA ARG A 153 -3.79 13.94 7.33
C ARG A 153 -3.07 12.61 7.47
N TRP A 154 -2.38 12.15 6.41
CA TRP A 154 -1.53 10.96 6.49
C TRP A 154 -0.36 11.17 7.48
N ARG A 155 0.29 12.35 7.47
CA ARG A 155 1.37 12.67 8.42
C ARG A 155 0.86 12.76 9.87
N GLU A 156 -0.33 13.32 10.09
CA GLU A 156 -0.96 13.31 11.42
C GLU A 156 -1.13 11.88 11.95
N LYS A 157 -1.57 10.95 11.09
CA LYS A 157 -1.72 9.53 11.44
C LYS A 157 -0.38 8.85 11.74
N CYS A 158 0.68 9.23 11.03
CA CYS A 158 2.04 8.79 11.33
C CYS A 158 2.53 9.29 12.70
N VAL A 159 2.28 10.56 13.03
CA VAL A 159 2.62 11.14 14.34
C VAL A 159 1.83 10.48 15.47
N GLU A 160 0.52 10.24 15.27
CA GLU A 160 -0.31 9.50 16.25
C GLU A 160 0.29 8.11 16.55
N ALA A 161 0.68 7.38 15.50
CA ALA A 161 1.23 6.03 15.60
C ALA A 161 2.61 5.99 16.28
N LEU A 162 3.46 7.00 16.10
CA LEU A 162 4.76 7.08 16.79
C LEU A 162 4.66 7.59 18.23
N GLY A 163 3.58 8.31 18.55
CA GLY A 163 3.36 8.95 19.83
C GLY A 163 2.48 8.11 20.77
N PRO A 164 1.38 8.67 21.29
CA PRO A 164 0.57 8.03 22.35
C PRO A 164 0.00 6.67 21.98
N LYS A 165 -0.23 6.41 20.68
CA LYS A 165 -0.84 5.16 20.20
C LYS A 165 0.18 4.10 19.80
N PHE A 166 1.45 4.26 20.13
CA PHE A 166 2.49 3.33 19.69
C PHE A 166 2.17 1.85 20.00
N GLY A 167 1.72 1.53 21.22
CA GLY A 167 1.31 0.17 21.59
C GLY A 167 -0.02 -0.31 20.99
N GLU A 168 -0.86 0.62 20.48
CA GLU A 168 -2.08 0.32 19.72
C GLU A 168 -1.79 0.14 18.23
N SER A 169 -0.68 0.72 17.73
CA SER A 169 -0.23 0.60 16.35
C SER A 169 0.67 -0.60 16.12
N PHE A 170 1.57 -0.90 17.08
CA PHE A 170 2.65 -1.86 16.90
C PHE A 170 2.71 -2.90 18.03
N ALA A 171 2.84 -4.17 17.66
CA ALA A 171 3.34 -5.20 18.54
C ALA A 171 4.87 -5.14 18.54
N CYS A 172 5.48 -5.14 19.74
CA CYS A 172 6.91 -5.03 19.92
C CYS A 172 7.47 -6.32 20.53
N HIS A 173 8.61 -6.78 20.01
CA HIS A 173 9.33 -7.97 20.47
C HIS A 173 10.83 -7.67 20.66
#